data_AF-A0A7Y6PJR6-F1
#
_entry.id   AF-A0A7Y6PJR6-F1
#
_cell.length_a   1.000
_cell.length_b   1.000
_cell.length_c   1.000
_cell.angle_alpha   90.00
_cell.angle_beta   90.00
_cell.angle_gamma   90.00
#
_symmetry.space_group_name_H-M   'P 1'
#
loop_
_entity.id
_entity.type
_entity.pdbx_description
1 polymer ?
#
loop_
_entity_poly.entity_id
_entity_poly.type
_entity_poly.pdbx_seq_one_letter_code
_entity_poly.pdbx_strand_id
1 'polypeptide(L)'
;MVRLRAQATESQRRCDCKHSRTTAPRSLADACCWLLAVALATTGCFEDSYRCTSDAQCDLGEGGRCEIDGRCTRYDVTCGTGRRYEPHAGELTGTCFDDRAVPANVCIGGQPPAKPEGCIADVCSRVPACCEMAWTDACTQLAQQVCSVSCDTRLGITAIRGMTSESYEARWDGTAWTTIARTDVTDPLSWVAPPPGDVEPRLASTGPGRLAIGETVLEVPAGRSYEAIAAIGFDRDGRDTVAASFNVAEPTTRHFIEIWKLGEIPAVRELTVPASAGMVWGDENRDSFPDAIVKAGASYSFLDNVATSDGARSLSNQTLANTSGGATPGAPGMRSLDWLDLNGDGKLDLAAFGASVRVHTKADDLNDVAQLELDCDPPSKARSCSSDPEPNLEGTSFAGCALPTLDDPQLVIAPFPNRKLYRMRSDGGVERIAFPGDSCKCVENCNANQCPGANCTCNYDCQQCAPILALVTRDLDGDRRLDIVAIDAKLQLYTGLAAESFAFGMPVALVRPLPMNFVNVNVSIGGAPRP
;
A
#
# COMPACT_ATOMS: atom_id res chain seq x y z
N MET A 1 -33.95 18.03 31.85
CA MET A 1 -35.21 17.25 31.75
C MET A 1 -35.47 16.93 30.28
N VAL A 2 -35.02 15.77 29.81
CA VAL A 2 -35.42 15.16 28.54
C VAL A 2 -35.46 13.66 28.81
N ARG A 3 -36.64 13.05 28.68
CA ARG A 3 -36.86 11.59 28.79
C ARG A 3 -36.72 11.00 27.39
N LEU A 4 -35.78 10.07 27.20
CA LEU A 4 -35.78 9.15 26.07
C LEU A 4 -36.20 7.77 26.56
N ARG A 5 -37.39 7.33 26.14
CA ARG A 5 -37.88 5.95 26.22
C ARG A 5 -37.31 5.20 25.02
N ALA A 6 -36.56 4.14 25.26
CA ALA A 6 -36.32 3.10 24.25
C ALA A 6 -37.25 1.92 24.56
N GLN A 7 -38.15 1.61 23.64
CA GLN A 7 -38.93 0.37 23.61
C GLN A 7 -38.10 -0.66 22.82
N ALA A 8 -37.58 -1.67 23.51
CA ALA A 8 -37.07 -2.87 22.87
C ALA A 8 -38.27 -3.75 22.49
N THR A 9 -38.39 -4.09 21.20
CA THR A 9 -39.36 -5.07 20.71
C THR A 9 -38.68 -6.44 20.65
N GLU A 10 -39.12 -7.31 21.55
CA GLU A 10 -38.67 -8.69 21.69
C GLU A 10 -39.37 -9.56 20.64
N SER A 11 -38.61 -9.98 19.62
CA SER A 11 -39.07 -10.90 18.56
C SER A 11 -38.79 -12.35 19.00
N GLN A 12 -39.66 -12.91 19.84
CA GLN A 12 -39.70 -14.37 20.10
C GLN A 12 -40.30 -15.11 18.89
N ARG A 13 -39.45 -15.72 18.06
CA ARG A 13 -39.89 -16.76 17.11
C ARG A 13 -40.01 -18.09 17.86
N ARG A 14 -41.23 -18.45 18.25
CA ARG A 14 -41.60 -19.81 18.66
C ARG A 14 -41.67 -20.71 17.43
N CYS A 15 -40.86 -21.76 17.41
CA CYS A 15 -41.10 -22.92 16.56
C CYS A 15 -42.10 -23.84 17.26
N ASP A 16 -43.37 -23.78 16.86
CA ASP A 16 -44.41 -24.71 17.32
C ASP A 16 -44.27 -26.06 16.57
N CYS A 17 -43.54 -27.01 17.15
CA CYS A 17 -43.63 -28.42 16.78
C CYS A 17 -44.88 -29.05 17.41
N LYS A 18 -45.97 -29.06 16.66
CA LYS A 18 -47.25 -29.68 17.05
C LYS A 18 -47.15 -31.22 16.97
N HIS A 19 -46.79 -31.88 18.08
CA HIS A 19 -46.87 -33.33 18.19
C HIS A 19 -48.32 -33.78 18.46
N SER A 20 -48.95 -34.42 17.48
CA SER A 20 -50.20 -35.16 17.68
C SER A 20 -49.93 -36.49 18.39
N ARG A 21 -50.38 -36.64 19.63
CA ARG A 21 -50.41 -37.92 20.33
C ARG A 21 -51.56 -38.78 19.79
N THR A 22 -51.23 -39.87 19.12
CA THR A 22 -52.14 -41.01 18.92
C THR A 22 -51.51 -42.23 19.57
N THR A 23 -52.10 -42.67 20.68
CA THR A 23 -51.74 -43.88 21.43
C THR A 23 -52.46 -45.07 20.84
N ALA A 24 -51.72 -45.97 20.19
CA ALA A 24 -52.14 -47.35 19.92
C ALA A 24 -51.00 -48.30 20.35
N PRO A 25 -51.30 -49.45 20.98
CA PRO A 25 -50.29 -50.38 21.44
C PRO A 25 -49.64 -51.07 20.23
N ARG A 26 -48.37 -50.74 19.96
CA ARG A 26 -47.57 -51.34 18.89
C ARG A 26 -46.87 -52.59 19.38
N SER A 27 -47.03 -53.67 18.62
CA SER A 27 -46.37 -54.95 18.79
C SER A 27 -44.85 -54.83 18.71
N LEU A 28 -44.13 -55.80 19.29
CA LEU A 28 -42.66 -55.91 19.30
C LEU A 28 -41.99 -55.81 17.91
N ALA A 29 -42.74 -55.93 16.80
CA ALA A 29 -42.22 -55.75 15.44
C ALA A 29 -41.94 -54.28 15.05
N ASP A 30 -42.65 -53.30 15.62
CA ASP A 30 -42.48 -51.88 15.28
C ASP A 30 -41.28 -51.22 15.98
N ALA A 31 -40.80 -51.81 17.09
CA ALA A 31 -39.61 -51.35 17.80
C ALA A 31 -38.32 -51.62 16.99
N CYS A 32 -38.31 -52.68 16.17
CA CYS A 32 -37.15 -53.04 15.35
C CYS A 32 -36.99 -52.07 14.15
N CYS A 33 -38.09 -51.62 13.55
CA CYS A 33 -38.04 -50.62 12.47
C CYS A 33 -37.62 -49.22 12.94
N TRP A 34 -37.94 -48.83 14.18
CA TRP A 34 -37.48 -47.54 14.74
C TRP A 34 -35.99 -47.54 15.08
N LEU A 35 -35.45 -48.66 15.58
CA LEU A 35 -34.00 -48.79 15.81
C LEU A 35 -33.21 -48.79 14.50
N LEU A 36 -33.73 -49.40 13.44
CA LEU A 36 -33.09 -49.37 12.11
C LEU A 36 -33.15 -47.97 11.46
N ALA A 37 -34.26 -47.25 11.61
CA ALA A 37 -34.42 -45.90 11.07
C ALA A 37 -33.57 -44.84 11.80
N VAL A 38 -33.38 -44.98 13.11
CA VAL A 38 -32.44 -44.12 13.88
C VAL A 38 -30.98 -44.48 13.54
N ALA A 39 -30.64 -45.75 13.35
CA ALA A 39 -29.30 -46.17 12.94
C ALA A 39 -28.93 -45.72 11.51
N LEU A 40 -29.90 -45.67 10.59
CA LEU A 40 -29.70 -45.16 9.22
C LEU A 40 -29.66 -43.63 9.13
N ALA A 41 -30.21 -42.92 10.13
CA ALA A 41 -30.10 -41.46 10.22
C ALA A 41 -28.76 -40.99 10.81
N THR A 42 -28.06 -41.84 11.56
CA THR A 42 -26.72 -41.55 12.10
C THR A 42 -25.57 -41.87 11.16
N THR A 43 -25.83 -42.51 10.01
CA THR A 43 -24.85 -42.71 8.93
C THR A 43 -24.89 -41.59 7.88
N GLY A 44 -25.53 -40.45 8.19
CA GLY A 44 -25.38 -39.24 7.40
C GLY A 44 -23.91 -38.89 7.34
N CYS A 45 -23.36 -38.84 6.13
CA CYS A 45 -21.97 -38.49 5.86
C CYS A 45 -21.62 -37.19 6.59
N PHE A 46 -20.99 -37.29 7.76
CA PHE A 46 -20.22 -36.20 8.29
C PHE A 46 -19.02 -36.10 7.35
N GLU A 47 -19.01 -35.10 6.46
CA GLU A 47 -17.77 -34.74 5.82
C GLU A 47 -16.76 -34.45 6.94
N ASP A 48 -15.60 -35.10 6.89
CA ASP A 48 -14.57 -34.98 7.92
C ASP A 48 -14.05 -33.53 8.06
N SER A 49 -14.40 -32.65 7.11
CA SER A 49 -14.09 -31.22 7.16
C SER A 49 -15.33 -30.38 6.82
N TYR A 50 -15.70 -29.47 7.71
CA TYR A 50 -16.66 -28.41 7.41
C TYR A 50 -15.97 -27.26 6.68
N ARG A 51 -16.62 -26.71 5.64
CA ARG A 51 -16.17 -25.50 4.94
C ARG A 51 -17.05 -24.32 5.28
N CYS A 52 -16.44 -23.27 5.78
CA CYS A 52 -17.09 -22.01 6.06
C CYS A 52 -17.03 -21.06 4.85
N THR A 53 -17.90 -20.06 4.85
CA THR A 53 -17.94 -18.95 3.89
C THR A 53 -18.00 -17.58 4.60
N SER A 54 -18.06 -17.57 5.93
CA SER A 54 -18.16 -16.34 6.74
C SER A 54 -17.74 -16.61 8.19
N ASP A 55 -17.20 -15.60 8.86
CA ASP A 55 -16.78 -15.68 10.27
C ASP A 55 -17.92 -16.13 11.20
N ALA A 56 -19.17 -15.72 10.92
CA ALA A 56 -20.34 -16.08 11.71
C ALA A 56 -20.61 -17.60 11.79
N GLN A 57 -20.04 -18.40 10.87
CA GLN A 57 -20.14 -19.86 10.91
C GLN A 57 -19.09 -20.51 11.83
N CYS A 58 -18.01 -19.78 12.12
CA CYS A 58 -16.90 -20.22 12.94
C CYS A 58 -16.95 -19.61 14.35
N ASP A 59 -17.60 -18.45 14.52
CA ASP A 59 -17.67 -17.78 15.82
C ASP A 59 -18.65 -18.44 16.79
N LEU A 60 -18.14 -19.42 17.53
CA LEU A 60 -18.85 -20.10 18.62
C LEU A 60 -18.68 -19.38 19.98
N GLY A 61 -18.32 -18.08 19.97
CA GLY A 61 -18.06 -17.27 21.16
C GLY A 61 -16.59 -17.23 21.58
N GLU A 62 -15.69 -17.77 20.76
CA GLU A 62 -14.23 -17.77 20.97
C GLU A 62 -13.49 -16.93 19.90
N GLY A 63 -14.19 -16.04 19.19
CA GLY A 63 -13.60 -15.21 18.14
C GLY A 63 -13.19 -16.04 16.92
N GLY A 64 -13.97 -17.07 16.62
CA GLY A 64 -13.72 -17.97 15.51
C GLY A 64 -13.84 -17.26 14.16
N ARG A 65 -13.05 -17.70 13.18
CA ARG A 65 -12.93 -17.01 11.88
C ARG A 65 -12.91 -18.00 10.74
N CYS A 66 -13.49 -17.58 9.62
CA CYS A 66 -13.39 -18.32 8.38
C CYS A 66 -12.16 -17.85 7.58
N GLU A 67 -11.15 -18.71 7.46
CA GLU A 67 -9.90 -18.37 6.79
C GLU A 67 -9.97 -18.57 5.27
N ILE A 68 -8.93 -18.11 4.57
CA ILE A 68 -8.84 -18.13 3.10
C ILE A 68 -9.01 -19.52 2.47
N ASP A 69 -8.65 -20.58 3.19
CA ASP A 69 -8.78 -21.97 2.73
C ASP A 69 -10.18 -22.56 2.98
N GLY A 70 -11.09 -21.76 3.53
CA GLY A 70 -12.47 -22.08 3.85
C GLY A 70 -12.64 -22.92 5.11
N ARG A 71 -11.66 -22.94 6.02
CA ARG A 71 -11.75 -23.66 7.30
C ARG A 71 -11.83 -22.69 8.48
N CYS A 72 -12.46 -23.15 9.56
CA CYS A 72 -12.55 -22.34 10.76
C CYS A 72 -11.28 -22.44 11.62
N THR A 73 -10.86 -21.29 12.10
CA THR A 73 -9.84 -21.17 13.14
C THR A 73 -10.42 -20.50 14.39
N ARG A 74 -9.73 -20.66 15.50
CA ARG A 74 -9.93 -19.91 16.74
C ARG A 74 -8.65 -19.21 17.15
N TYR A 75 -8.78 -18.23 18.03
CA TYR A 75 -7.62 -17.53 18.59
C TYR A 75 -6.74 -18.47 19.41
N ASP A 76 -5.43 -18.45 19.13
CA ASP A 76 -4.42 -19.18 19.88
C ASP A 76 -3.07 -18.44 19.83
N VAL A 77 -2.69 -17.83 20.95
CA VAL A 77 -1.43 -17.08 21.14
C VAL A 77 -0.16 -17.91 20.94
N THR A 78 -0.27 -19.24 20.93
CA THR A 78 0.88 -20.13 20.71
C THR A 78 1.23 -20.27 19.22
N CYS A 79 0.34 -19.84 18.34
CA CYS A 79 0.58 -19.78 16.90
C CYS A 79 1.11 -18.40 16.51
N GLY A 80 2.06 -18.34 15.57
CA GLY A 80 2.62 -17.06 15.10
C GLY A 80 1.57 -16.12 14.48
N THR A 81 0.57 -16.69 13.82
CA THR A 81 -0.60 -15.96 13.27
C THR A 81 -1.67 -15.64 14.32
N GLY A 82 -1.48 -16.09 15.56
CA GLY A 82 -2.49 -16.03 16.63
C GLY A 82 -3.71 -16.93 16.38
N ARG A 83 -3.63 -17.89 15.46
CA ARG A 83 -4.78 -18.70 15.01
C ARG A 83 -4.44 -20.19 14.89
N ARG A 84 -5.37 -21.05 15.33
CA ARG A 84 -5.29 -22.52 15.20
C ARG A 84 -6.59 -23.07 14.61
N TYR A 85 -6.49 -24.04 13.72
CA TYR A 85 -7.66 -24.71 13.14
C TYR A 85 -8.48 -25.48 14.19
N GLU A 86 -9.80 -25.35 14.07
CA GLU A 86 -10.78 -25.96 14.98
C GLU A 86 -11.02 -27.46 14.72
N PRO A 87 -11.70 -28.20 15.63
CA PRO A 87 -11.92 -29.65 15.51
C PRO A 87 -12.61 -30.15 14.23
N HIS A 88 -13.24 -29.26 13.47
CA HIS A 88 -13.96 -29.60 12.24
C HIS A 88 -13.19 -29.21 10.97
N ALA A 89 -11.90 -28.87 11.09
CA ALA A 89 -11.02 -28.52 9.97
C ALA A 89 -10.42 -29.75 9.24
N GLY A 90 -10.83 -30.97 9.60
CA GLY A 90 -10.31 -32.22 9.05
C GLY A 90 -8.85 -32.46 9.46
N GLU A 91 -7.98 -32.81 8.51
CA GLU A 91 -6.57 -33.11 8.76
C GLU A 91 -5.77 -31.94 9.34
N LEU A 92 -6.24 -30.70 9.17
CA LEU A 92 -5.60 -29.52 9.75
C LEU A 92 -6.00 -29.26 11.20
N THR A 93 -6.92 -30.05 11.77
CA THR A 93 -7.39 -29.88 13.15
C THR A 93 -6.23 -29.75 14.12
N GLY A 94 -6.22 -28.66 14.88
CA GLY A 94 -5.20 -28.41 15.89
C GLY A 94 -3.85 -27.98 15.34
N THR A 95 -3.66 -27.78 14.04
CA THR A 95 -2.44 -27.15 13.50
C THR A 95 -2.57 -25.63 13.50
N CYS A 96 -1.45 -24.93 13.65
CA CYS A 96 -1.45 -23.48 13.50
C CYS A 96 -1.85 -23.09 12.08
N PHE A 97 -2.60 -22.00 11.95
CA PHE A 97 -2.99 -21.46 10.67
C PHE A 97 -1.79 -20.83 9.97
N ASP A 98 -1.67 -21.09 8.67
CA ASP A 98 -0.72 -20.45 7.77
C ASP A 98 -1.52 -19.53 6.85
N ASP A 99 -1.43 -18.22 7.10
CA ASP A 99 -2.15 -17.18 6.37
C ASP A 99 -1.43 -16.71 5.10
N ARG A 100 -0.32 -17.37 4.76
CA ARG A 100 0.35 -17.14 3.49
C ARG A 100 -0.47 -17.68 2.34
N ALA A 101 -0.66 -16.85 1.32
CA ALA A 101 -1.41 -17.18 0.12
C ALA A 101 -0.56 -16.99 -1.13
N VAL A 102 -0.85 -17.73 -2.20
CA VAL A 102 -0.30 -17.38 -3.51
C VAL A 102 -0.89 -16.02 -3.90
N PRO A 103 -0.08 -14.99 -4.19
CA PRO A 103 -0.62 -13.70 -4.61
C PRO A 103 -1.56 -13.88 -5.80
N ALA A 104 -2.79 -13.36 -5.70
CA ALA A 104 -3.75 -13.39 -6.80
C ALA A 104 -3.21 -12.63 -8.02
N ASN A 105 -2.44 -11.56 -7.78
CA ASN A 105 -1.79 -10.79 -8.81
C ASN A 105 -0.43 -10.26 -8.31
N VAL A 106 0.67 -10.85 -8.74
CA VAL A 106 2.03 -10.44 -8.32
C VAL A 106 2.41 -8.98 -8.68
N CYS A 107 1.62 -8.33 -9.54
CA CYS A 107 1.83 -6.98 -10.07
C CYS A 107 1.19 -5.84 -9.26
N ILE A 108 0.63 -6.13 -8.09
CA ILE A 108 0.03 -5.11 -7.23
C ILE A 108 0.24 -5.42 -5.75
N GLY A 109 0.60 -4.39 -4.97
CA GLY A 109 0.70 -4.50 -3.52
C GLY A 109 -0.66 -4.67 -2.82
N GLY A 110 -0.62 -4.80 -1.50
CA GLY A 110 -1.80 -4.85 -0.63
C GLY A 110 -2.44 -6.23 -0.48
N GLN A 111 -1.79 -7.30 -0.94
CA GLN A 111 -2.28 -8.67 -0.78
C GLN A 111 -1.75 -9.33 0.51
N PRO A 112 -2.36 -10.45 0.97
CA PRO A 112 -1.82 -11.23 2.09
C PRO A 112 -0.35 -11.61 1.87
N PRO A 113 0.37 -12.01 2.93
CA PRO A 113 1.74 -12.46 2.79
C PRO A 113 1.83 -13.63 1.81
N ALA A 114 2.89 -13.62 1.01
CA ALA A 114 2.97 -14.57 -0.08
C ALA A 114 3.39 -15.97 0.40
N LYS A 115 2.89 -17.00 -0.27
CA LYS A 115 3.37 -18.37 -0.10
C LYS A 115 4.66 -18.55 -0.93
N PRO A 116 5.76 -19.06 -0.36
CA PRO A 116 7.04 -19.18 -1.07
C PRO A 116 7.04 -20.36 -2.05
N GLU A 117 6.36 -20.21 -3.18
CA GLU A 117 6.24 -21.21 -4.24
C GLU A 117 6.70 -20.63 -5.59
N GLY A 118 7.27 -21.49 -6.46
CA GLY A 118 7.76 -21.05 -7.76
C GLY A 118 8.76 -19.89 -7.64
N CYS A 119 8.57 -18.84 -8.45
CA CYS A 119 9.44 -17.66 -8.41
C CYS A 119 9.24 -16.79 -7.16
N ILE A 120 8.11 -16.91 -6.46
CA ILE A 120 7.84 -16.15 -5.23
C ILE A 120 8.77 -16.60 -4.12
N ALA A 121 9.18 -17.88 -4.13
CA ALA A 121 10.24 -18.36 -3.24
C ALA A 121 11.54 -17.56 -3.41
N ASP A 122 11.89 -17.16 -4.64
CA ASP A 122 13.09 -16.35 -4.89
C ASP A 122 12.94 -14.93 -4.35
N VAL A 123 11.75 -14.31 -4.48
CA VAL A 123 11.45 -13.01 -3.86
C VAL A 123 11.61 -13.10 -2.34
N CYS A 124 10.99 -14.10 -1.71
CA CYS A 124 11.00 -14.25 -0.27
C CYS A 124 12.35 -14.71 0.29
N SER A 125 13.18 -15.39 -0.50
CA SER A 125 14.55 -15.71 -0.10
C SER A 125 15.44 -14.47 0.02
N ARG A 126 15.11 -13.41 -0.73
CA ARG A 126 15.84 -12.13 -0.75
C ARG A 126 15.28 -11.15 0.27
N VAL A 127 13.96 -11.03 0.32
CA VAL A 127 13.24 -10.17 1.25
C VAL A 127 12.16 -11.01 1.95
N PRO A 128 12.51 -11.74 3.03
CA PRO A 128 11.59 -12.54 3.84
C PRO A 128 10.30 -11.81 4.22
N ALA A 129 10.39 -10.50 4.48
CA ALA A 129 9.26 -9.64 4.77
C ALA A 129 8.09 -9.76 3.75
N CYS A 130 8.36 -10.06 2.47
CA CYS A 130 7.32 -10.26 1.46
C CYS A 130 6.46 -11.52 1.66
N CYS A 131 6.98 -12.52 2.38
CA CYS A 131 6.28 -13.75 2.74
C CYS A 131 5.82 -13.79 4.21
N GLU A 132 6.30 -12.87 5.05
CA GLU A 132 5.95 -12.85 6.47
C GLU A 132 4.76 -11.92 6.73
N MET A 133 4.66 -10.80 6.01
CA MET A 133 3.83 -9.66 6.41
C MET A 133 2.68 -9.40 5.43
N ALA A 134 2.92 -8.63 4.37
CA ALA A 134 2.00 -8.39 3.28
C ALA A 134 2.78 -8.29 1.97
N TRP A 135 2.13 -8.61 0.85
CA TRP A 135 2.74 -8.36 -0.45
C TRP A 135 2.68 -6.85 -0.76
N THR A 136 3.77 -6.14 -0.58
CA THR A 136 3.87 -4.68 -0.79
C THR A 136 4.27 -4.32 -2.23
N ASP A 137 4.34 -3.02 -2.53
CA ASP A 137 4.89 -2.55 -3.81
C ASP A 137 6.36 -2.92 -3.99
N ALA A 138 7.16 -2.95 -2.92
CA ALA A 138 8.54 -3.43 -2.96
C ALA A 138 8.61 -4.90 -3.39
N CYS A 139 7.70 -5.73 -2.87
CA CYS A 139 7.60 -7.14 -3.26
C CYS A 139 7.20 -7.30 -4.72
N THR A 140 6.28 -6.46 -5.20
CA THR A 140 5.91 -6.40 -6.63
C THR A 140 7.11 -6.05 -7.50
N GLN A 141 7.88 -5.02 -7.14
CA GLN A 141 9.06 -4.58 -7.88
C GLN A 141 10.18 -5.63 -7.89
N LEU A 142 10.38 -6.35 -6.79
CA LEU A 142 11.30 -7.48 -6.74
C LEU A 142 10.80 -8.65 -7.61
N ALA A 143 9.49 -8.93 -7.60
CA ALA A 143 8.90 -9.94 -8.47
C ALA A 143 9.09 -9.61 -9.95
N GLN A 144 8.97 -8.35 -10.37
CA GLN A 144 9.27 -7.98 -11.77
C GLN A 144 10.70 -8.36 -12.19
N GLN A 145 11.67 -8.23 -11.27
CA GLN A 145 13.06 -8.58 -11.53
C GLN A 145 13.30 -10.10 -11.55
N VAL A 146 12.71 -10.86 -10.63
CA VAL A 146 13.02 -12.30 -10.47
C VAL A 146 12.02 -13.24 -11.15
N CYS A 147 10.74 -12.89 -11.20
CA CYS A 147 9.67 -13.78 -11.64
C CYS A 147 9.46 -13.84 -13.16
N SER A 148 10.23 -13.10 -13.96
CA SER A 148 9.97 -12.97 -15.40
C SER A 148 8.56 -12.43 -15.70
N VAL A 149 7.99 -11.66 -14.77
CA VAL A 149 6.65 -11.08 -14.92
C VAL A 149 6.80 -9.63 -15.29
N SER A 150 6.23 -9.26 -16.43
CA SER A 150 6.08 -7.87 -16.82
C SER A 150 4.72 -7.38 -16.35
N CYS A 151 4.68 -6.37 -15.50
CA CYS A 151 3.43 -5.78 -15.05
C CYS A 151 3.00 -4.68 -16.01
N ASP A 152 1.70 -4.56 -16.29
CA ASP A 152 1.20 -3.32 -16.87
C ASP A 152 1.30 -2.23 -15.80
N THR A 153 1.53 -0.99 -16.24
CA THR A 153 1.68 0.13 -15.30
C THR A 153 0.53 1.09 -15.51
N ARG A 154 -0.33 1.18 -14.49
CA ARG A 154 -1.43 2.14 -14.42
C ARG A 154 -1.17 3.08 -13.25
N LEU A 155 -1.25 4.37 -13.48
CA LEU A 155 -1.05 5.42 -12.49
C LEU A 155 -2.38 6.14 -12.26
N GLY A 156 -2.81 6.20 -11.01
CA GLY A 156 -3.78 7.17 -10.53
C GLY A 156 -3.02 8.38 -10.00
N ILE A 157 -3.24 9.55 -10.60
CA ILE A 157 -2.46 10.76 -10.32
C ILE A 157 -3.43 11.83 -9.83
N THR A 158 -3.25 12.28 -8.60
CA THR A 158 -3.94 13.45 -8.02
C THR A 158 -2.94 14.60 -7.90
N ALA A 159 -3.14 15.66 -8.68
CA ALA A 159 -2.27 16.82 -8.76
C ALA A 159 -2.92 18.05 -8.11
N ILE A 160 -2.20 18.70 -7.19
CA ILE A 160 -2.72 19.81 -6.38
C ILE A 160 -2.04 21.12 -6.72
N ARG A 161 -2.84 22.18 -6.90
CA ARG A 161 -2.37 23.57 -7.03
C ARG A 161 -3.34 24.51 -6.31
N GLY A 162 -2.82 25.29 -5.36
CA GLY A 162 -3.66 26.13 -4.49
C GLY A 162 -4.77 25.31 -3.83
N MET A 163 -6.02 25.70 -4.04
CA MET A 163 -7.22 25.01 -3.54
C MET A 163 -7.85 24.05 -4.55
N THR A 164 -7.24 23.88 -5.72
CA THR A 164 -7.74 23.01 -6.78
C THR A 164 -6.93 21.74 -6.83
N SER A 165 -7.62 20.64 -7.10
CA SER A 165 -7.01 19.35 -7.33
C SER A 165 -7.59 18.74 -8.60
N GLU A 166 -6.75 18.03 -9.34
CA GLU A 166 -7.04 17.46 -10.64
C GLU A 166 -6.57 16.01 -10.69
N SER A 167 -7.43 15.14 -11.22
CA SER A 167 -7.18 13.70 -11.28
C SER A 167 -6.90 13.23 -12.71
N TYR A 168 -5.90 12.36 -12.87
CA TYR A 168 -5.48 11.77 -14.13
C TYR A 168 -5.24 10.28 -13.98
N GLU A 169 -5.65 9.55 -15.00
CA GLU A 169 -5.23 8.17 -15.22
C GLU A 169 -4.14 8.17 -16.29
N ALA A 170 -3.02 7.49 -16.04
CA ALA A 170 -1.99 7.26 -17.03
C ALA A 170 -1.70 5.76 -17.14
N ARG A 171 -1.64 5.24 -18.37
CA ARG A 171 -1.37 3.82 -18.64
C ARG A 171 -0.22 3.67 -19.61
N TRP A 172 0.75 2.84 -19.25
CA TRP A 172 1.81 2.39 -20.13
C TRP A 172 1.38 1.15 -20.92
N ASP A 173 1.51 1.19 -22.24
CA ASP A 173 1.15 0.07 -23.12
C ASP A 173 2.35 -0.83 -23.51
N GLY A 174 3.53 -0.55 -22.94
CA GLY A 174 4.81 -1.17 -23.34
C GLY A 174 5.69 -0.25 -24.18
N THR A 175 5.11 0.82 -24.76
CA THR A 175 5.83 1.73 -25.67
C THR A 175 5.54 3.20 -25.43
N ALA A 176 4.32 3.53 -25.01
CA ALA A 176 3.88 4.90 -24.82
C ALA A 176 2.90 5.02 -23.66
N TRP A 177 2.82 6.25 -23.12
CA TRP A 177 1.80 6.62 -22.16
C TRP A 177 0.53 7.06 -22.86
N THR A 178 -0.59 6.49 -22.44
CA THR A 178 -1.93 7.00 -22.69
C THR A 178 -2.44 7.67 -21.43
N THR A 179 -3.08 8.83 -21.56
CA THR A 179 -3.49 9.64 -20.42
C THR A 179 -4.94 10.08 -20.56
N ILE A 180 -5.68 10.06 -19.45
CA ILE A 180 -7.09 10.43 -19.38
C ILE A 180 -7.28 11.36 -18.18
N ALA A 181 -7.78 12.57 -18.42
CA ALA A 181 -8.22 13.45 -17.35
C ALA A 181 -9.54 12.94 -16.78
N ARG A 182 -9.62 12.77 -15.45
CA ARG A 182 -10.76 12.22 -14.74
C ARG A 182 -11.56 13.34 -14.08
N THR A 183 -12.40 14.00 -14.88
CA THR A 183 -13.32 15.05 -14.40
C THR A 183 -14.61 14.49 -13.81
N ASP A 184 -14.81 13.18 -13.90
CA ASP A 184 -15.97 12.42 -13.43
C ASP A 184 -15.86 11.97 -11.97
N VAL A 185 -14.69 12.15 -11.35
CA VAL A 185 -14.36 11.74 -10.00
C VAL A 185 -13.80 12.91 -9.19
N THR A 186 -13.82 12.78 -7.88
CA THR A 186 -13.08 13.65 -6.96
C THR A 186 -11.91 12.88 -6.35
N ASP A 187 -10.95 13.63 -5.80
CA ASP A 187 -9.74 13.06 -5.22
C ASP A 187 -9.99 12.33 -3.89
N PRO A 188 -9.16 11.35 -3.52
CA PRO A 188 -8.01 10.83 -4.27
C PRO A 188 -8.43 9.87 -5.39
N LEU A 189 -7.53 9.70 -6.37
CA LEU A 189 -7.57 8.64 -7.36
C LEU A 189 -6.52 7.57 -7.03
N SER A 190 -6.95 6.34 -6.76
CA SER A 190 -6.07 5.23 -6.40
C SER A 190 -6.36 3.97 -7.20
N TRP A 191 -5.34 3.17 -7.50
CA TRP A 191 -5.52 1.79 -7.94
C TRP A 191 -5.49 0.86 -6.72
N VAL A 192 -6.42 -0.08 -6.67
CA VAL A 192 -6.52 -1.09 -5.62
C VAL A 192 -6.38 -2.49 -6.21
N ALA A 193 -5.89 -3.43 -5.39
CA ALA A 193 -5.75 -4.84 -5.74
C ALA A 193 -7.06 -5.44 -6.29
N PRO A 194 -6.99 -6.44 -7.18
CA PRO A 194 -8.17 -7.19 -7.61
C PRO A 194 -8.86 -7.85 -6.41
N PRO A 195 -10.19 -8.10 -6.49
CA PRO A 195 -10.84 -8.97 -5.53
C PRO A 195 -10.27 -10.40 -5.64
N PRO A 196 -10.40 -11.24 -4.60
CA PRO A 196 -9.97 -12.64 -4.65
C PRO A 196 -10.60 -13.38 -5.84
N GLY A 197 -9.75 -14.01 -6.66
CA GLY A 197 -10.15 -14.74 -7.87
C GLY A 197 -10.17 -13.90 -9.15
N ASP A 198 -9.92 -12.60 -9.07
CA ASP A 198 -9.72 -11.71 -10.22
C ASP A 198 -8.23 -11.32 -10.34
N VAL A 199 -7.85 -10.79 -11.49
CA VAL A 199 -6.50 -10.36 -11.82
C VAL A 199 -6.42 -8.87 -12.16
N GLU A 200 -7.55 -8.23 -12.51
CA GLU A 200 -7.53 -6.83 -12.94
C GLU A 200 -7.58 -5.86 -11.73
N PRO A 201 -6.64 -4.91 -11.64
CA PRO A 201 -6.69 -3.88 -10.61
C PRO A 201 -7.93 -3.00 -10.81
N ARG A 202 -8.49 -2.50 -9.72
CA ARG A 202 -9.70 -1.64 -9.76
C ARG A 202 -9.32 -0.21 -9.45
N LEU A 203 -9.93 0.72 -10.17
CA LEU A 203 -9.77 2.12 -9.88
C LEU A 203 -10.71 2.52 -8.74
N ALA A 204 -10.14 3.14 -7.72
CA ALA A 204 -10.86 3.70 -6.59
C ALA A 204 -10.82 5.24 -6.65
N SER A 205 -11.95 5.86 -6.33
CA SER A 205 -12.09 7.31 -6.35
C SER A 205 -13.23 7.77 -5.45
N THR A 206 -13.19 9.03 -5.02
CA THR A 206 -14.31 9.61 -4.29
C THR A 206 -15.27 10.34 -5.23
N GLY A 207 -16.47 10.59 -4.75
CA GLY A 207 -17.44 11.51 -5.35
C GLY A 207 -18.34 12.11 -4.26
N PRO A 208 -19.21 13.06 -4.61
CA PRO A 208 -20.19 13.59 -3.66
C PRO A 208 -21.04 12.47 -3.05
N GLY A 209 -20.83 12.20 -1.75
CA GLY A 209 -21.55 11.18 -0.98
C GLY A 209 -21.22 9.73 -1.34
N ARG A 210 -20.14 9.46 -2.10
CA ARG A 210 -19.77 8.09 -2.48
C ARG A 210 -18.27 7.85 -2.55
N LEU A 211 -17.87 6.61 -2.31
CA LEU A 211 -16.54 6.06 -2.59
C LEU A 211 -16.73 4.91 -3.58
N ALA A 212 -16.21 5.06 -4.80
CA ALA A 212 -16.31 4.05 -5.84
C ALA A 212 -15.00 3.25 -5.90
N ILE A 213 -15.09 1.93 -6.00
CA ILE A 213 -13.97 0.99 -6.10
C ILE A 213 -14.31 -0.03 -7.20
N GLY A 214 -13.85 0.24 -8.42
CA GLY A 214 -14.35 -0.48 -9.60
C GLY A 214 -15.86 -0.31 -9.73
N GLU A 215 -16.58 -1.43 -9.73
CA GLU A 215 -18.06 -1.45 -9.77
C GLU A 215 -18.72 -1.31 -8.39
N THR A 216 -17.96 -1.47 -7.31
CA THR A 216 -18.47 -1.36 -5.94
C THR A 216 -18.62 0.12 -5.57
N VAL A 217 -19.80 0.50 -5.09
CA VAL A 217 -20.07 1.86 -4.60
C VAL A 217 -20.43 1.81 -3.13
N LEU A 218 -19.65 2.52 -2.32
CA LEU A 218 -19.88 2.71 -0.89
C LEU A 218 -20.53 4.07 -0.66
N GLU A 219 -21.61 4.10 0.12
CA GLU A 219 -22.21 5.36 0.57
C GLU A 219 -21.29 6.02 1.60
N VAL A 220 -21.01 7.31 1.40
CA VAL A 220 -20.12 8.08 2.27
C VAL A 220 -20.95 9.08 3.08
N PRO A 221 -20.88 9.05 4.42
CA PRO A 221 -21.48 10.06 5.27
C PRO A 221 -21.04 11.48 4.88
N ALA A 222 -21.99 12.42 4.92
CA ALA A 222 -21.71 13.83 4.66
C ALA A 222 -20.64 14.37 5.62
N GLY A 223 -19.78 15.26 5.11
CA GLY A 223 -18.70 15.89 5.89
C GLY A 223 -17.40 15.10 5.95
N ARG A 224 -17.33 13.91 5.34
CA ARG A 224 -16.09 13.16 5.13
C ARG A 224 -15.42 13.58 3.84
N SER A 225 -14.10 13.76 3.90
CA SER A 225 -13.23 13.96 2.75
C SER A 225 -12.15 12.90 2.80
N TYR A 226 -12.16 11.93 1.88
CA TYR A 226 -11.08 10.95 1.82
C TYR A 226 -9.85 11.56 1.18
N GLU A 227 -8.69 11.12 1.61
CA GLU A 227 -7.39 11.67 1.22
C GLU A 227 -6.47 10.60 0.63
N ALA A 228 -6.65 9.32 1.03
CA ALA A 228 -6.00 8.18 0.39
C ALA A 228 -6.90 6.93 0.44
N ILE A 229 -6.72 6.05 -0.54
CA ILE A 229 -7.38 4.73 -0.63
C ILE A 229 -6.30 3.71 -1.01
N ALA A 230 -6.28 2.55 -0.33
CA ALA A 230 -5.35 1.46 -0.60
C ALA A 230 -6.02 0.10 -0.38
N ALA A 231 -5.64 -0.90 -1.18
CA ALA A 231 -5.93 -2.30 -0.83
C ALA A 231 -4.98 -2.77 0.26
N ILE A 232 -5.49 -3.58 1.18
CA ILE A 232 -4.67 -4.10 2.27
C ILE A 232 -5.18 -5.43 2.79
N GLY A 233 -4.30 -6.42 2.94
CA GLY A 233 -4.58 -7.67 3.64
C GLY A 233 -4.64 -7.51 5.17
N PHE A 234 -5.38 -6.51 5.68
CA PHE A 234 -5.28 -6.02 7.07
C PHE A 234 -5.41 -7.11 8.13
N ASP A 235 -6.32 -8.06 7.94
CA ASP A 235 -6.51 -9.18 8.85
C ASP A 235 -5.86 -10.48 8.35
N ARG A 236 -5.22 -10.50 7.18
CA ARG A 236 -4.62 -11.69 6.54
C ARG A 236 -5.59 -12.88 6.28
N ASP A 237 -6.89 -12.61 6.06
CA ASP A 237 -7.88 -13.65 5.64
C ASP A 237 -7.96 -13.82 4.13
N GLY A 238 -7.27 -12.99 3.34
CA GLY A 238 -7.46 -12.94 1.90
C GLY A 238 -8.84 -12.45 1.47
N ARG A 239 -9.63 -11.80 2.34
CA ARG A 239 -10.85 -11.09 1.91
C ARG A 239 -10.48 -9.80 1.20
N ASP A 240 -11.32 -9.40 0.26
CA ASP A 240 -11.23 -8.13 -0.44
C ASP A 240 -11.38 -6.96 0.54
N THR A 241 -10.25 -6.42 0.97
CA THR A 241 -10.16 -5.45 2.05
C THR A 241 -9.52 -4.16 1.55
N VAL A 242 -10.21 -3.05 1.80
CA VAL A 242 -9.76 -1.70 1.43
C VAL A 242 -9.69 -0.85 2.68
N ALA A 243 -8.63 -0.05 2.77
CA ALA A 243 -8.51 1.01 3.73
C ALA A 243 -8.63 2.37 3.02
N ALA A 244 -9.40 3.29 3.60
CA ALA A 244 -9.40 4.69 3.16
C ALA A 244 -9.21 5.65 4.33
N SER A 245 -8.28 6.57 4.18
CA SER A 245 -8.03 7.63 5.14
C SER A 245 -8.93 8.82 4.84
N PHE A 246 -9.52 9.44 5.86
CA PHE A 246 -10.39 10.60 5.69
C PHE A 246 -10.32 11.58 6.85
N ASN A 247 -10.70 12.82 6.56
CA ASN A 247 -10.87 13.87 7.55
C ASN A 247 -12.35 14.26 7.69
N VAL A 248 -12.73 14.67 8.91
CA VAL A 248 -14.04 15.27 9.21
C VAL A 248 -13.82 16.71 9.65
N ALA A 249 -14.49 17.64 8.96
CA ALA A 249 -14.39 19.07 9.25
C ALA A 249 -15.40 19.48 10.34
N GLU A 250 -15.10 19.27 11.63
CA GLU A 250 -15.81 19.92 12.78
C GLU A 250 -15.33 19.45 14.17
N PRO A 251 -15.29 20.33 15.21
CA PRO A 251 -14.71 21.69 15.27
C PRO A 251 -13.17 21.67 15.30
N THR A 252 -12.57 20.51 15.46
CA THR A 252 -11.15 20.21 15.24
C THR A 252 -11.09 19.17 14.15
N THR A 253 -10.28 19.38 13.12
CA THR A 253 -10.05 18.34 12.10
C THR A 253 -9.63 17.06 12.80
N ARG A 254 -10.44 16.01 12.65
CA ARG A 254 -10.12 14.66 13.11
C ARG A 254 -9.82 13.80 11.90
N HIS A 255 -8.83 12.94 12.06
CA HIS A 255 -8.35 12.05 11.02
C HIS A 255 -8.71 10.62 11.39
N PHE A 256 -9.12 9.86 10.39
CA PHE A 256 -9.60 8.50 10.57
C PHE A 256 -9.11 7.62 9.42
N ILE A 257 -9.06 6.32 9.68
CA ILE A 257 -8.97 5.28 8.66
C ILE A 257 -10.22 4.41 8.79
N GLU A 258 -10.90 4.16 7.67
CA GLU A 258 -11.92 3.12 7.59
C GLU A 258 -11.35 1.90 6.90
N ILE A 259 -11.68 0.73 7.43
CA ILE A 259 -11.34 -0.56 6.85
C ILE A 259 -12.63 -1.29 6.51
N TRP A 260 -12.83 -1.59 5.23
CA TRP A 260 -13.98 -2.35 4.73
C TRP A 260 -13.55 -3.70 4.21
N LYS A 261 -14.38 -4.70 4.49
CA LYS A 261 -14.42 -5.96 3.75
C LYS A 261 -15.53 -5.83 2.72
N LEU A 262 -15.18 -5.68 1.45
CA LEU A 262 -16.14 -5.28 0.41
C LEU A 262 -17.26 -6.31 0.19
N GLY A 263 -17.05 -7.58 0.57
CA GLY A 263 -18.08 -8.62 0.56
C GLY A 263 -19.04 -8.62 1.76
N GLU A 264 -18.80 -7.81 2.80
CA GLU A 264 -19.51 -7.85 4.09
C GLU A 264 -20.12 -6.51 4.49
N ILE A 265 -20.34 -5.62 3.51
CA ILE A 265 -20.97 -4.31 3.74
C ILE A 265 -22.31 -4.51 4.49
N PRO A 266 -22.55 -3.77 5.60
CA PRO A 266 -21.90 -2.53 6.01
C PRO A 266 -20.78 -2.66 7.07
N ALA A 267 -20.17 -3.83 7.26
CA ALA A 267 -19.11 -4.00 8.25
C ALA A 267 -17.91 -3.07 7.95
N VAL A 268 -17.77 -2.01 8.74
CA VAL A 268 -16.70 -1.03 8.65
C VAL A 268 -16.04 -0.89 10.02
N ARG A 269 -14.70 -0.88 10.04
CA ARG A 269 -13.93 -0.49 11.22
C ARG A 269 -13.43 0.92 11.01
N GLU A 270 -13.88 1.85 11.85
CA GLU A 270 -13.36 3.21 11.88
C GLU A 270 -12.31 3.32 13.00
N LEU A 271 -11.11 3.76 12.62
CA LEU A 271 -9.95 3.86 13.50
C LEU A 271 -9.49 5.32 13.53
N THR A 272 -9.35 5.90 14.72
CA THR A 272 -8.86 7.28 14.86
C THR A 272 -7.34 7.30 14.65
N VAL A 273 -6.86 8.24 13.85
CA VAL A 273 -5.43 8.40 13.56
C VAL A 273 -5.01 9.86 13.79
N PRO A 274 -3.71 10.15 13.99
CA PRO A 274 -3.25 11.53 14.21
C PRO A 274 -3.32 12.41 12.95
N ALA A 275 -3.33 11.80 11.76
CA ALA A 275 -3.08 12.45 10.46
C ALA A 275 -3.57 11.56 9.30
N SER A 276 -3.96 12.11 8.14
CA SER A 276 -4.52 11.28 7.04
C SER A 276 -4.24 11.69 5.58
N ALA A 277 -3.28 12.55 5.26
CA ALA A 277 -3.10 13.05 3.87
C ALA A 277 -2.54 12.03 2.86
N GLY A 278 -2.09 10.87 3.35
CA GLY A 278 -1.58 9.76 2.57
C GLY A 278 -1.22 8.60 3.49
N MET A 279 -1.18 7.38 2.95
CA MET A 279 -0.81 6.19 3.71
C MET A 279 -0.03 5.20 2.85
N VAL A 280 0.94 4.52 3.47
CA VAL A 280 1.58 3.32 2.93
C VAL A 280 1.50 2.22 3.97
N TRP A 281 1.54 0.98 3.51
CA TRP A 281 1.42 -0.20 4.36
C TRP A 281 2.70 -1.03 4.32
N GLY A 282 3.14 -1.48 5.48
CA GLY A 282 4.32 -2.33 5.67
C GLY A 282 4.16 -3.10 6.97
N ASP A 283 5.23 -3.37 7.69
CA ASP A 283 5.18 -3.99 9.02
C ASP A 283 6.31 -3.38 9.82
N GLU A 284 5.94 -2.49 10.72
CA GLU A 284 6.86 -1.68 11.51
C GLU A 284 7.41 -2.49 12.68
N ASN A 285 6.53 -3.18 13.41
CA ASN A 285 6.87 -3.90 14.64
C ASN A 285 7.17 -5.38 14.43
N ARG A 286 7.01 -5.87 13.18
CA ARG A 286 7.33 -7.22 12.74
C ARG A 286 6.53 -8.29 13.44
N ASP A 287 5.28 -7.96 13.77
CA ASP A 287 4.31 -8.92 14.23
C ASP A 287 3.71 -9.73 13.07
N SER A 288 4.22 -9.54 11.85
CA SER A 288 3.76 -10.17 10.61
C SER A 288 2.41 -9.65 10.11
N PHE A 289 1.88 -8.57 10.67
CA PHE A 289 0.66 -7.94 10.17
C PHE A 289 0.94 -6.61 9.50
N PRO A 290 0.03 -6.16 8.61
CA PRO A 290 0.25 -4.90 7.93
C PRO A 290 0.00 -3.72 8.87
N ASP A 291 1.04 -2.96 9.14
CA ASP A 291 1.05 -1.67 9.81
C ASP A 291 0.89 -0.53 8.81
N ALA A 292 0.39 0.61 9.28
CA ALA A 292 0.20 1.79 8.45
C ALA A 292 1.16 2.91 8.83
N ILE A 293 1.73 3.56 7.82
CA ILE A 293 2.40 4.85 7.97
C ILE A 293 1.51 5.91 7.36
N VAL A 294 0.99 6.81 8.19
CA VAL A 294 0.15 7.93 7.72
C VAL A 294 0.95 9.22 7.70
N LYS A 295 0.81 10.05 6.65
CA LYS A 295 1.45 11.37 6.57
C LYS A 295 0.45 12.50 6.78
N ALA A 296 0.88 13.61 7.39
CA ALA A 296 0.22 14.91 7.33
C ALA A 296 1.22 16.05 7.44
N GLY A 297 1.12 17.03 6.54
CA GLY A 297 2.03 18.17 6.55
C GLY A 297 3.48 17.71 6.38
N ALA A 298 4.34 18.02 7.35
CA ALA A 298 5.75 17.61 7.43
C ALA A 298 5.98 16.40 8.37
N SER A 299 4.90 15.75 8.79
CA SER A 299 4.89 14.70 9.80
C SER A 299 4.36 13.39 9.23
N TYR A 300 4.78 12.28 9.83
CA TYR A 300 4.18 10.98 9.60
C TYR A 300 4.13 10.17 10.90
N SER A 301 3.19 9.25 11.01
CA SER A 301 2.95 8.46 12.21
C SER A 301 2.94 6.98 11.88
N PHE A 302 3.58 6.23 12.76
CA PHE A 302 3.60 4.77 12.76
C PHE A 302 2.36 4.27 13.50
N LEU A 303 1.55 3.46 12.81
CA LEU A 303 0.31 2.89 13.32
C LEU A 303 0.41 1.37 13.30
N ASP A 304 0.39 0.79 14.49
CA ASP A 304 0.54 -0.65 14.67
C ASP A 304 -0.81 -1.32 14.57
N ASN A 305 -0.87 -2.36 13.75
CA ASN A 305 -1.96 -3.28 13.72
C ASN A 305 -1.86 -4.18 14.95
N VAL A 306 -2.76 -4.00 15.92
CA VAL A 306 -2.74 -4.73 17.19
C VAL A 306 -4.02 -5.52 17.39
N ALA A 307 -3.90 -6.73 17.94
CA ALA A 307 -5.05 -7.50 18.38
C ALA A 307 -5.68 -6.85 19.62
N THR A 308 -6.98 -6.61 19.57
CA THR A 308 -7.79 -6.20 20.72
C THR A 308 -8.16 -7.42 21.57
N SER A 309 -8.69 -7.19 22.77
CA SER A 309 -9.02 -8.27 23.72
C SER A 309 -10.08 -9.26 23.23
N ASP A 310 -10.91 -8.84 22.28
CA ASP A 310 -11.92 -9.66 21.59
C ASP A 310 -11.38 -10.30 20.29
N GLY A 311 -10.07 -10.17 20.03
CA GLY A 311 -9.41 -10.76 18.86
C GLY A 311 -9.66 -10.02 17.54
N ALA A 312 -10.39 -8.89 17.57
CA ALA A 312 -10.41 -7.96 16.45
C ALA A 312 -9.04 -7.27 16.31
N ARG A 313 -8.83 -6.58 15.20
CA ARG A 313 -7.58 -5.83 14.94
C ARG A 313 -7.91 -4.34 14.91
N SER A 314 -7.04 -3.53 15.52
CA SER A 314 -7.12 -2.07 15.59
C SER A 314 -5.79 -1.46 15.18
N LEU A 315 -5.78 -0.16 14.91
CA LEU A 315 -4.54 0.60 14.77
C LEU A 315 -4.23 1.33 16.07
N SER A 316 -3.04 1.13 16.61
CA SER A 316 -2.50 1.83 17.78
C SER A 316 -1.45 2.82 17.32
N ASN A 317 -1.61 4.10 17.69
CA ASN A 317 -0.61 5.11 17.37
C ASN A 317 0.60 4.96 18.28
N GLN A 318 1.75 4.59 17.72
CA GLN A 318 2.99 4.43 18.50
C GLN A 318 3.76 5.73 18.56
N THR A 319 4.17 6.24 17.40
CA THR A 319 5.23 7.24 17.34
C THR A 319 4.98 8.24 16.22
N LEU A 320 5.21 9.52 16.52
CA LEU A 320 5.19 10.61 15.56
C LEU A 320 6.62 10.92 15.11
N ALA A 321 6.86 10.87 13.82
CA ALA A 321 8.09 11.32 13.20
C ALA A 321 7.83 12.55 12.33
N ASN A 322 8.89 13.32 12.07
CA ASN A 322 8.84 14.50 11.23
C ASN A 322 9.98 14.47 10.21
N THR A 323 9.79 15.08 9.05
CA THR A 323 10.93 15.52 8.26
C THR A 323 11.41 16.86 8.83
N SER A 324 12.57 16.85 9.47
CA SER A 324 13.36 18.05 9.76
C SER A 324 13.86 18.65 8.44
N GLY A 325 14.00 19.96 8.37
CA GLY A 325 14.52 20.66 7.19
C GLY A 325 13.96 22.08 7.08
N GLY A 326 14.65 22.93 6.32
CA GLY A 326 14.13 24.26 6.00
C GLY A 326 12.83 24.14 5.21
N ALA A 327 11.74 24.78 5.67
CA ALA A 327 10.49 24.74 4.93
C ALA A 327 10.66 25.40 3.55
N THR A 328 10.56 24.63 2.46
CA THR A 328 10.51 25.25 1.13
C THR A 328 9.17 25.95 0.97
N PRO A 329 9.13 27.27 0.69
CA PRO A 329 7.88 27.96 0.45
C PRO A 329 7.08 27.30 -0.67
N GLY A 330 5.83 26.94 -0.38
CA GLY A 330 4.91 26.35 -1.35
C GLY A 330 5.11 24.86 -1.64
N ALA A 331 6.07 24.17 -1.03
CA ALA A 331 6.16 22.71 -1.09
C ALA A 331 5.36 22.07 0.05
N PRO A 332 4.71 20.90 -0.17
CA PRO A 332 4.22 20.11 0.95
C PRO A 332 5.40 19.64 1.80
N GLY A 333 5.18 19.54 3.12
CA GLY A 333 6.21 19.06 4.04
C GLY A 333 6.59 17.59 3.81
N MET A 334 5.70 16.80 3.22
CA MET A 334 5.87 15.39 2.86
C MET A 334 5.33 15.14 1.45
N ARG A 335 6.10 14.47 0.61
CA ARG A 335 5.75 14.14 -0.78
C ARG A 335 5.43 12.67 -0.96
N SER A 336 6.34 11.78 -0.56
CA SER A 336 6.16 10.34 -0.72
C SER A 336 6.71 9.55 0.47
N LEU A 337 6.24 8.32 0.57
CA LEU A 337 6.72 7.27 1.47
C LEU A 337 6.94 6.05 0.58
N ASP A 338 8.01 5.29 0.80
CA ASP A 338 8.27 4.07 0.04
C ASP A 338 8.99 3.04 0.91
N TRP A 339 8.86 1.76 0.53
CA TRP A 339 9.46 0.63 1.25
C TRP A 339 10.55 -0.02 0.41
N LEU A 340 11.64 -0.41 1.06
CA LEU A 340 12.71 -1.22 0.46
C LEU A 340 13.57 -1.82 1.54
N ASP A 341 14.23 -2.94 1.28
CA ASP A 341 15.33 -3.40 2.12
C ASP A 341 16.61 -2.67 1.69
N LEU A 342 16.93 -1.52 2.29
CA LEU A 342 18.08 -0.69 1.90
C LEU A 342 19.39 -1.24 2.48
N ASN A 343 19.33 -1.86 3.66
CA ASN A 343 20.51 -2.36 4.37
C ASN A 343 20.82 -3.85 4.07
N GLY A 344 19.95 -4.55 3.37
CA GLY A 344 20.10 -5.96 2.97
C GLY A 344 19.87 -6.95 4.11
N ASP A 345 19.10 -6.59 5.13
CA ASP A 345 18.81 -7.44 6.30
C ASP A 345 17.58 -8.35 6.13
N GLY A 346 16.95 -8.28 4.95
CA GLY A 346 15.76 -9.05 4.59
C GLY A 346 14.44 -8.42 5.05
N LYS A 347 14.49 -7.24 5.66
CA LYS A 347 13.33 -6.54 6.22
C LYS A 347 13.06 -5.27 5.45
N LEU A 348 11.81 -4.80 5.49
CA LEU A 348 11.45 -3.56 4.79
C LEU A 348 11.83 -2.34 5.64
N ASP A 349 12.68 -1.49 5.09
CA ASP A 349 13.00 -0.17 5.59
C ASP A 349 12.01 0.85 5.01
N LEU A 350 11.68 1.87 5.80
CA LEU A 350 10.82 2.97 5.38
C LEU A 350 11.67 4.15 4.91
N ALA A 351 11.50 4.58 3.67
CA ALA A 351 12.02 5.85 3.16
C ALA A 351 10.91 6.91 3.12
N ALA A 352 11.13 8.04 3.79
CA ALA A 352 10.24 9.19 3.83
C ALA A 352 10.86 10.37 3.09
N PHE A 353 10.13 10.95 2.13
CA PHE A 353 10.58 12.06 1.29
C PHE A 353 9.74 13.30 1.57
N GLY A 354 10.36 14.38 2.05
CA GLY A 354 9.68 15.60 2.44
C GLY A 354 10.65 16.78 2.56
N ALA A 355 10.64 17.50 3.69
CA ALA A 355 11.63 18.55 3.95
C ALA A 355 13.08 18.01 3.99
N SER A 356 13.24 16.73 4.32
CA SER A 356 14.45 15.93 4.17
C SER A 356 14.06 14.55 3.64
N VAL A 357 15.07 13.75 3.25
CA VAL A 357 14.91 12.31 3.05
C VAL A 357 15.32 11.61 4.34
N ARG A 358 14.41 10.84 4.94
CA ARG A 358 14.66 10.08 6.17
C ARG A 358 14.44 8.60 5.90
N VAL A 359 15.43 7.75 6.23
CA VAL A 359 15.30 6.29 6.11
C VAL A 359 15.40 5.63 7.48
N HIS A 360 14.43 4.76 7.75
CA HIS A 360 14.32 3.97 8.96
C HIS A 360 14.73 2.53 8.66
N THR A 361 15.95 2.18 9.06
CA THR A 361 16.60 0.89 8.76
C THR A 361 16.87 0.05 10.01
N LYS A 362 16.10 0.26 11.08
CA LYS A 362 16.39 -0.36 12.38
C LYS A 362 16.14 -1.86 12.28
N ALA A 363 17.09 -2.66 12.77
CA ALA A 363 17.00 -4.12 12.76
C ALA A 363 15.98 -4.72 13.74
N ASP A 364 15.24 -3.89 14.49
CA ASP A 364 14.08 -4.17 15.38
C ASP A 364 12.89 -3.31 14.89
N ASP A 365 11.92 -2.97 15.75
CA ASP A 365 10.81 -2.09 15.40
C ASP A 365 11.34 -0.76 14.84
N LEU A 366 10.71 -0.25 13.78
CA LEU A 366 10.99 1.12 13.33
C LEU A 366 10.57 2.10 14.43
N ASN A 367 11.13 3.30 14.41
CA ASN A 367 10.75 4.35 15.36
C ASN A 367 10.91 5.72 14.69
N ASP A 368 10.73 6.80 15.44
CA ASP A 368 10.87 8.16 14.92
C ASP A 368 12.31 8.61 14.63
N VAL A 369 13.29 7.79 14.99
CA VAL A 369 14.72 8.06 14.78
C VAL A 369 15.19 7.41 13.49
N ALA A 370 15.22 8.21 12.43
CA ALA A 370 15.83 7.81 11.17
C ALA A 370 17.34 7.51 11.34
N GLN A 371 17.80 6.39 10.78
CA GLN A 371 19.22 6.00 10.76
C GLN A 371 19.98 6.72 9.64
N LEU A 372 19.26 7.19 8.62
CA LEU A 372 19.78 7.99 7.53
C LEU A 372 18.91 9.23 7.34
N GLU A 373 19.55 10.40 7.32
CA GLU A 373 18.89 11.68 7.01
C GLU A 373 19.71 12.41 5.95
N LEU A 374 19.05 12.85 4.88
CA LEU A 374 19.64 13.62 3.79
C LEU A 374 18.87 14.93 3.65
N ASP A 375 19.56 16.06 3.80
CA ASP A 375 18.95 17.39 3.83
C ASP A 375 19.67 18.40 2.93
N CYS A 376 20.46 17.91 1.96
CA CYS A 376 21.24 18.77 1.05
C CYS A 376 20.94 18.49 -0.43
N ASP A 377 21.28 19.44 -1.29
CA ASP A 377 21.34 19.27 -2.75
C ASP A 377 22.78 19.53 -3.23
N PRO A 378 23.54 18.51 -3.64
CA PRO A 378 23.13 17.11 -3.79
C PRO A 378 22.84 16.42 -2.45
N PRO A 379 21.97 15.38 -2.42
CA PRO A 379 21.67 14.61 -1.22
C PRO A 379 22.94 14.10 -0.55
N SER A 380 23.10 14.36 0.74
CA SER A 380 24.24 13.87 1.52
C SER A 380 23.86 13.77 3.00
N LYS A 381 24.60 12.95 3.75
CA LYS A 381 24.41 12.72 5.20
C LYS A 381 24.78 13.94 6.07
N ALA A 382 25.12 15.08 5.48
CA ALA A 382 25.65 16.22 6.21
C ALA A 382 24.53 16.90 7.02
N ARG A 383 24.75 17.07 8.34
CA ARG A 383 23.83 17.83 9.22
C ARG A 383 23.77 19.33 8.90
N SER A 384 24.71 19.82 8.10
CA SER A 384 24.72 21.19 7.58
C SER A 384 25.28 21.17 6.17
N CYS A 385 24.55 21.76 5.22
CA CYS A 385 24.98 21.86 3.81
C CYS A 385 26.08 22.91 3.59
N SER A 386 26.80 23.26 4.66
CA SER A 386 27.62 24.48 4.80
C SER A 386 29.03 24.38 4.21
N SER A 387 29.40 23.26 3.60
CA SER A 387 30.68 23.17 2.88
C SER A 387 30.61 23.80 1.49
N ASP A 388 29.41 24.02 0.94
CA ASP A 388 29.24 24.75 -0.31
C ASP A 388 29.09 26.26 -0.05
N PRO A 389 29.76 27.12 -0.84
CA PRO A 389 29.67 28.56 -0.73
C PRO A 389 28.30 29.12 -1.18
N GLU A 390 27.36 28.29 -1.62
CA GLU A 390 26.00 28.71 -1.96
C GLU A 390 25.14 28.83 -0.67
N PRO A 391 24.81 30.05 -0.21
CA PRO A 391 24.30 30.26 1.15
C PRO A 391 22.85 29.82 1.42
N ASN A 392 22.18 29.10 0.52
CA ASN A 392 20.70 28.99 0.53
C ASN A 392 20.14 27.58 0.26
N LEU A 393 20.86 26.50 0.62
CA LEU A 393 20.28 25.14 0.55
C LEU A 393 19.31 24.83 1.71
N GLU A 394 19.27 25.70 2.74
CA GLU A 394 18.26 25.70 3.80
C GLU A 394 16.89 26.05 3.21
N GLY A 395 16.13 25.03 2.82
CA GLY A 395 14.85 25.22 2.13
C GLY A 395 14.62 24.30 0.95
N THR A 396 15.38 23.20 0.82
CA THR A 396 15.11 22.17 -0.19
C THR A 396 14.05 21.20 0.34
N SER A 397 13.17 20.70 -0.52
CA SER A 397 12.32 19.55 -0.22
C SER A 397 12.57 18.46 -1.25
N PHE A 398 12.18 17.23 -0.97
CA PHE A 398 12.55 16.07 -1.75
C PHE A 398 11.32 15.26 -2.11
N ALA A 399 11.19 14.92 -3.39
CA ALA A 399 10.38 13.82 -3.87
C ALA A 399 11.28 12.59 -4.05
N GLY A 400 10.73 11.40 -3.95
CA GLY A 400 11.52 10.20 -4.18
C GLY A 400 10.70 8.92 -4.27
N CYS A 401 11.40 7.85 -4.63
CA CYS A 401 10.92 6.49 -4.60
C CYS A 401 12.08 5.54 -4.29
N ALA A 402 11.74 4.34 -3.87
CA ALA A 402 12.64 3.21 -3.74
C ALA A 402 12.94 2.60 -5.11
N LEU A 403 14.14 2.07 -5.26
CA LEU A 403 14.57 1.24 -6.38
C LEU A 403 15.15 -0.05 -5.77
N PRO A 404 14.30 -1.01 -5.36
CA PRO A 404 14.75 -2.23 -4.70
C PRO A 404 15.40 -3.16 -5.73
N THR A 405 16.68 -2.94 -6.05
CA THR A 405 17.43 -3.84 -6.93
C THR A 405 17.97 -5.03 -6.16
N LEU A 406 18.24 -6.12 -6.88
CA LEU A 406 18.68 -7.39 -6.31
C LEU A 406 20.01 -7.34 -5.56
N ASP A 407 20.94 -6.49 -6.00
CA ASP A 407 22.33 -6.48 -5.50
C ASP A 407 22.72 -5.16 -4.83
N ASP A 408 21.99 -4.08 -5.12
CA ASP A 408 22.27 -2.74 -4.60
C ASP A 408 20.96 -1.96 -4.50
N PRO A 409 20.18 -2.10 -3.42
CA PRO A 409 18.97 -1.32 -3.22
C PRO A 409 19.33 0.18 -3.19
N GLN A 410 18.55 0.99 -3.90
CA GLN A 410 18.84 2.42 -4.08
C GLN A 410 17.61 3.27 -3.80
N LEU A 411 17.83 4.55 -3.53
CA LEU A 411 16.79 5.58 -3.56
C LEU A 411 16.98 6.44 -4.80
N VAL A 412 15.86 6.85 -5.39
CA VAL A 412 15.84 7.89 -6.41
C VAL A 412 15.25 9.14 -5.78
N ILE A 413 16.00 10.24 -5.80
CA ILE A 413 15.71 11.46 -5.04
C ILE A 413 15.72 12.65 -5.99
N ALA A 414 14.63 13.42 -5.99
CA ALA A 414 14.55 14.70 -6.69
C ALA A 414 14.40 15.86 -5.69
N PRO A 415 15.37 16.79 -5.60
CA PRO A 415 15.18 18.01 -4.83
C PRO A 415 14.16 18.93 -5.49
N PHE A 416 13.63 19.86 -4.71
CA PHE A 416 12.73 20.94 -5.09
C PHE A 416 13.27 22.22 -4.42
N PRO A 417 13.32 23.37 -5.13
CA PRO A 417 12.58 23.70 -6.35
C PRO A 417 13.31 23.42 -7.67
N ASN A 418 14.50 22.82 -7.64
CA ASN A 418 15.31 22.60 -8.83
C ASN A 418 14.96 21.30 -9.54
N ARG A 419 14.91 21.27 -10.87
CA ARG A 419 14.79 20.00 -11.60
C ARG A 419 16.14 19.27 -11.62
N LYS A 420 16.36 18.41 -10.64
CA LYS A 420 17.49 17.47 -10.57
C LYS A 420 16.99 16.09 -10.15
N LEU A 421 17.75 15.05 -10.44
CA LEU A 421 17.47 13.69 -9.99
C LEU A 421 18.78 13.03 -9.60
N TYR A 422 18.75 12.33 -8.47
CA TYR A 422 19.89 11.64 -7.91
C TYR A 422 19.52 10.20 -7.61
N ARG A 423 20.51 9.34 -7.70
CA ARG A 423 20.49 7.94 -7.30
C ARG A 423 21.41 7.79 -6.11
N MET A 424 20.87 7.36 -4.98
CA MET A 424 21.64 7.09 -3.78
C MET A 424 21.71 5.59 -3.53
N ARG A 425 22.93 5.08 -3.40
CA ARG A 425 23.22 3.68 -3.11
C ARG A 425 23.21 3.43 -1.61
N SER A 426 23.10 2.16 -1.22
CA SER A 426 23.19 1.70 0.18
C SER A 426 24.50 2.13 0.88
N ASP A 427 25.62 2.22 0.14
CA ASP A 427 26.91 2.70 0.64
C ASP A 427 26.96 4.23 0.90
N GLY A 428 25.90 4.96 0.54
CA GLY A 428 25.79 6.41 0.64
C GLY A 428 26.37 7.17 -0.56
N GLY A 429 26.85 6.46 -1.59
CA GLY A 429 27.25 7.05 -2.85
C GLY A 429 26.08 7.69 -3.57
N VAL A 430 26.25 8.92 -4.05
CA VAL A 430 25.22 9.68 -4.76
C VAL A 430 25.69 9.97 -6.18
N GLU A 431 24.87 9.57 -7.15
CA GLU A 431 25.09 9.80 -8.57
C GLU A 431 23.95 10.63 -9.14
N ARG A 432 24.26 11.58 -10.02
CA ARG A 432 23.25 12.39 -10.69
C ARG A 432 22.73 11.69 -11.94
N ILE A 433 21.41 11.66 -12.12
CA ILE A 433 20.74 11.19 -13.34
C ILE A 433 20.45 12.41 -14.23
N ALA A 434 20.74 12.30 -15.53
CA ALA A 434 20.57 13.39 -16.50
C ALA A 434 19.15 13.42 -17.10
N PHE A 435 18.58 14.62 -17.30
CA PHE A 435 17.34 14.80 -18.08
C PHE A 435 17.64 15.23 -19.53
N PRO A 436 16.73 14.95 -20.48
CA PRO A 436 16.84 15.45 -21.84
C PRO A 436 16.73 16.97 -21.86
N GLY A 437 17.57 17.58 -22.67
CA GLY A 437 17.71 19.04 -22.73
C GLY A 437 18.61 19.63 -21.64
N ASP A 438 19.13 18.81 -20.72
CA ASP A 438 20.20 19.24 -19.84
C ASP A 438 21.46 19.41 -20.71
N SER A 439 21.71 20.63 -21.19
CA SER A 439 22.94 20.93 -21.91
C SER A 439 24.09 20.86 -20.91
N CYS A 440 24.97 19.86 -21.02
CA CYS A 440 26.24 19.89 -20.30
C CYS A 440 27.03 21.10 -20.79
N LYS A 441 26.96 22.20 -20.05
CA LYS A 441 27.93 23.28 -20.22
C LYS A 441 29.19 22.82 -19.51
N CYS A 442 30.15 22.37 -20.31
CA CYS A 442 31.53 22.23 -19.87
C CYS A 442 31.96 23.56 -19.25
N VAL A 443 32.26 23.56 -17.96
CA VAL A 443 32.93 24.70 -17.31
C VAL A 443 34.24 24.94 -18.07
N GLU A 444 34.51 26.20 -18.40
CA GLU A 444 35.58 26.67 -19.30
C GLU A 444 36.85 25.80 -19.21
N ASN A 445 37.28 25.26 -20.37
CA ASN A 445 38.45 24.40 -20.65
C ASN A 445 38.22 22.91 -20.92
N CYS A 446 36.99 22.37 -20.87
CA CYS A 446 36.77 21.03 -21.45
C CYS A 446 36.50 21.17 -22.96
N ASN A 447 37.38 20.63 -23.79
CA ASN A 447 37.11 20.51 -25.23
C ASN A 447 35.83 19.70 -25.43
N ALA A 448 34.90 20.21 -26.25
CA ALA A 448 33.58 19.60 -26.48
C ALA A 448 33.61 18.13 -26.96
N ASN A 449 34.78 17.61 -27.33
CA ASN A 449 35.01 16.25 -27.79
C ASN A 449 35.59 15.30 -26.70
N GLN A 450 35.74 15.76 -25.44
CA GLN A 450 36.44 15.02 -24.37
C GLN A 450 35.57 14.64 -23.15
N CYS A 451 34.25 14.62 -23.27
CA CYS A 451 33.41 14.05 -22.20
C CYS A 451 33.17 12.54 -22.37
N PRO A 452 34.20 11.69 -22.17
CA PRO A 452 33.99 10.42 -21.49
C PRO A 452 35.03 10.25 -20.36
N GLY A 453 34.64 10.57 -19.12
CA GLY A 453 35.50 10.35 -17.94
C GLY A 453 35.26 11.33 -16.79
N ALA A 454 35.51 10.85 -15.57
CA ALA A 454 35.08 11.37 -14.26
C ALA A 454 35.54 12.78 -13.82
N ASN A 455 36.12 13.61 -14.70
CA ASN A 455 36.70 14.92 -14.31
C ASN A 455 36.06 16.14 -14.98
N CYS A 456 34.98 15.97 -15.75
CA CYS A 456 34.22 17.08 -16.29
C CYS A 456 32.95 17.31 -15.45
N THR A 457 32.95 18.33 -14.59
CA THR A 457 31.73 18.80 -13.92
C THR A 457 30.82 19.47 -14.96
N CYS A 458 29.90 18.68 -15.53
CA CYS A 458 28.79 19.22 -16.31
C CYS A 458 27.88 20.01 -15.35
N ASN A 459 27.84 21.34 -15.50
CA ASN A 459 26.85 22.12 -14.77
C ASN A 459 25.51 22.04 -15.52
N TYR A 460 24.74 21.02 -15.18
CA TYR A 460 23.36 20.89 -15.61
C TYR A 460 22.51 21.72 -14.66
N ASP A 461 22.36 23.01 -14.93
CA ASP A 461 21.47 23.87 -14.16
C ASP A 461 20.38 24.43 -15.07
N CYS A 462 19.18 23.86 -14.96
CA CYS A 462 17.99 24.42 -15.55
C CYS A 462 17.12 25.05 -14.46
N GLN A 463 17.50 26.24 -13.99
CA GLN A 463 16.73 27.00 -13.00
C GLN A 463 15.29 27.34 -13.45
N GLN A 464 15.02 27.25 -14.76
CA GLN A 464 13.69 27.51 -15.34
C GLN A 464 12.86 26.23 -15.56
N CYS A 465 13.45 25.06 -15.33
CA CYS A 465 12.75 23.80 -15.52
C CYS A 465 11.81 23.52 -14.36
N ALA A 466 10.67 22.90 -14.66
CA ALA A 466 9.71 22.51 -13.63
C ALA A 466 10.33 21.42 -12.74
N PRO A 467 10.29 21.56 -11.41
CA PRO A 467 10.83 20.53 -10.52
C PRO A 467 10.01 19.25 -10.59
N ILE A 468 10.65 18.12 -10.26
CA ILE A 468 9.97 16.83 -10.12
C ILE A 468 9.20 16.82 -8.80
N LEU A 469 7.92 16.45 -8.85
CA LEU A 469 7.02 16.40 -7.69
C LEU A 469 6.70 14.99 -7.24
N ALA A 470 6.80 14.00 -8.13
CA ALA A 470 6.59 12.59 -7.82
C ALA A 470 7.50 11.69 -8.67
N LEU A 471 7.86 10.55 -8.09
CA LEU A 471 8.67 9.50 -8.71
C LEU A 471 8.00 8.15 -8.47
N VAL A 472 8.10 7.26 -9.46
CA VAL A 472 7.55 5.90 -9.43
C VAL A 472 8.54 4.95 -10.07
N THR A 473 8.65 3.73 -9.53
CA THR A 473 9.49 2.65 -10.07
C THR A 473 8.69 1.42 -10.46
N ARG A 474 8.87 0.97 -11.71
CA ARG A 474 8.25 -0.22 -12.32
C ARG A 474 9.12 -0.71 -13.47
N ASP A 475 9.09 -2.00 -13.77
CA ASP A 475 9.61 -2.54 -15.04
C ASP A 475 8.58 -2.30 -16.17
N LEU A 476 8.87 -1.33 -17.04
CA LEU A 476 7.99 -0.85 -18.10
C LEU A 476 8.21 -1.57 -19.42
N ASP A 477 9.44 -2.01 -19.72
CA ASP A 477 9.79 -2.64 -20.99
C ASP A 477 9.90 -4.17 -20.93
N GLY A 478 9.83 -4.75 -19.74
CA GLY A 478 9.88 -6.19 -19.50
C GLY A 478 11.31 -6.76 -19.46
N ASP A 479 12.33 -5.91 -19.36
CA ASP A 479 13.73 -6.32 -19.32
C ASP A 479 14.18 -6.84 -17.94
N ARG A 480 13.25 -6.88 -16.96
CA ARG A 480 13.46 -7.28 -15.56
C ARG A 480 14.38 -6.34 -14.81
N ARG A 481 14.41 -5.07 -15.20
CA ARG A 481 15.07 -4.00 -14.47
C ARG A 481 14.02 -2.93 -14.21
N LEU A 482 14.10 -2.31 -13.04
CA LEU A 482 13.14 -1.30 -12.65
C LEU A 482 13.48 0.01 -13.33
N ASP A 483 12.52 0.56 -14.07
CA ASP A 483 12.57 1.86 -14.70
C ASP A 483 12.05 2.95 -13.77
N ILE A 484 12.29 4.21 -14.13
CA ILE A 484 11.86 5.38 -13.36
C ILE A 484 10.86 6.19 -14.18
N VAL A 485 9.73 6.52 -13.56
CA VAL A 485 8.78 7.50 -14.05
C VAL A 485 8.85 8.73 -13.16
N ALA A 486 9.12 9.90 -13.76
CA ALA A 486 9.17 11.17 -13.05
C ALA A 486 8.04 12.09 -13.53
N ILE A 487 7.36 12.77 -12.59
CA ILE A 487 6.29 13.73 -12.90
C ILE A 487 6.69 15.11 -12.39
N ASP A 488 6.75 16.10 -13.28
CA ASP A 488 7.14 17.46 -12.91
C ASP A 488 5.97 18.39 -12.52
N ALA A 489 6.29 19.61 -12.09
CA ALA A 489 5.32 20.61 -11.67
C ALA A 489 4.44 21.18 -12.81
N LYS A 490 4.71 20.81 -14.06
CA LYS A 490 3.86 21.07 -15.23
C LYS A 490 3.08 19.84 -15.66
N LEU A 491 3.12 18.76 -14.86
CA LEU A 491 2.56 17.45 -15.17
C LEU A 491 3.09 16.88 -16.49
N GLN A 492 4.38 17.06 -16.73
CA GLN A 492 5.11 16.31 -17.74
C GLN A 492 5.59 15.00 -17.13
N LEU A 493 5.28 13.89 -17.79
CA LEU A 493 5.64 12.55 -17.38
C LEU A 493 6.83 12.08 -18.20
N TYR A 494 7.95 11.85 -17.53
CA TYR A 494 9.22 11.41 -18.11
C TYR A 494 9.43 9.94 -17.79
N THR A 495 9.99 9.19 -18.74
CA THR A 495 10.34 7.78 -18.57
C THR A 495 11.83 7.61 -18.79
N GLY A 496 12.52 7.07 -17.79
CA GLY A 496 13.93 6.71 -17.85
C GLY A 496 14.07 5.21 -17.71
N LEU A 497 14.49 4.54 -18.77
CA LEU A 497 14.65 3.09 -18.79
C LEU A 497 15.98 2.68 -18.17
N ALA A 498 15.99 1.61 -17.36
CA ALA A 498 17.21 1.11 -16.73
C ALA A 498 18.23 0.61 -17.77
N ALA A 499 17.75 0.01 -18.86
CA ALA A 499 18.56 -0.39 -20.02
C ALA A 499 19.40 0.77 -20.60
N GLU A 500 18.89 2.00 -20.50
CA GLU A 500 19.50 3.21 -21.03
C GLU A 500 20.17 4.05 -19.94
N SER A 501 20.53 3.44 -18.80
CA SER A 501 21.10 4.15 -17.65
C SER A 501 20.21 5.31 -17.17
N PHE A 502 18.89 5.13 -17.26
CA PHE A 502 17.89 6.13 -16.92
C PHE A 502 17.99 7.42 -17.74
N ALA A 503 18.49 7.35 -18.97
CA ALA A 503 18.35 8.46 -19.91
C ALA A 503 16.86 8.72 -20.15
N PHE A 504 16.37 9.88 -19.70
CA PHE A 504 14.95 10.20 -19.86
C PHE A 504 14.64 10.56 -21.32
N GLY A 505 13.57 9.97 -21.85
CA GLY A 505 12.99 10.32 -23.15
C GLY A 505 12.22 11.64 -23.14
N MET A 506 11.70 12.03 -24.30
CA MET A 506 10.79 13.18 -24.40
C MET A 506 9.54 12.95 -23.53
N PRO A 507 9.12 13.93 -22.71
CA PRO A 507 8.00 13.72 -21.81
C PRO A 507 6.65 13.70 -22.52
N VAL A 508 5.69 12.99 -21.92
CA VAL A 508 4.27 13.04 -22.27
C VAL A 508 3.57 14.01 -21.33
N ALA A 509 2.85 14.99 -21.87
CA ALA A 509 2.09 15.93 -21.05
C ALA A 509 0.74 15.33 -20.61
N LEU A 510 0.42 15.36 -19.31
CA LEU A 510 -0.91 14.95 -18.81
C LEU A 510 -1.99 15.98 -19.14
N VAL A 511 -1.61 17.25 -19.28
CA VAL A 511 -2.49 18.37 -19.58
C VAL A 511 -1.92 19.28 -20.65
N ARG A 512 -2.78 20.13 -21.22
CA ARG A 512 -2.30 21.31 -21.92
C ARG A 512 -1.60 22.23 -20.92
N PRO A 513 -0.44 22.82 -21.28
CA PRO A 513 0.33 23.66 -20.37
C PRO A 513 -0.54 24.83 -19.88
N LEU A 514 -0.75 24.86 -18.56
CA LEU A 514 -1.40 25.96 -17.86
C LEU A 514 -0.33 26.89 -17.27
N PRO A 515 -0.63 28.18 -17.06
CA PRO A 515 0.36 29.16 -16.59
C PRO A 515 0.79 28.97 -15.13
N MET A 516 0.11 28.12 -14.35
CA MET A 516 0.40 27.87 -12.95
C MET A 516 0.95 26.45 -12.74
N ASN A 517 2.03 26.36 -11.96
CA ASN A 517 2.65 25.09 -11.58
C ASN A 517 1.85 24.40 -10.47
N PHE A 518 1.84 23.08 -10.51
CA PHE A 518 1.40 22.25 -9.39
C PHE A 518 2.44 22.30 -8.27
N VAL A 519 1.99 22.08 -7.04
CA VAL A 519 2.85 22.09 -5.85
C VAL A 519 3.01 20.70 -5.24
N ASN A 520 2.02 19.83 -5.45
CA ASN A 520 2.04 18.45 -5.02
C ASN A 520 1.43 17.51 -6.07
N VAL A 521 1.95 16.29 -6.14
CA VAL A 521 1.41 15.20 -6.96
C VAL A 521 1.43 13.95 -6.09
N ASN A 522 0.26 13.37 -5.84
CA ASN A 522 0.14 12.05 -5.25
C ASN A 522 -0.05 11.03 -6.39
N VAL A 523 0.67 9.92 -6.32
CA VAL A 523 0.58 8.84 -7.30
C VAL A 523 0.23 7.55 -6.58
N SER A 524 -0.77 6.86 -7.10
CA SER A 524 -1.07 5.47 -6.77
C SER A 524 -0.77 4.62 -7.99
N ILE A 525 -0.21 3.44 -7.76
CA ILE A 525 0.23 2.56 -8.83
C ILE A 525 -0.59 1.28 -8.76
N GLY A 526 -1.11 0.86 -9.91
CA GLY A 526 -1.71 -0.45 -10.08
C GLY A 526 -1.09 -1.19 -11.26
N GLY A 527 -1.39 -2.48 -11.34
CA GLY A 527 -0.99 -3.29 -12.46
C GLY A 527 -1.65 -4.67 -12.47
N ALA A 528 -1.70 -5.28 -13.64
CA ALA A 528 -1.97 -6.68 -13.91
C ALA A 528 -0.76 -7.28 -14.64
N PRO A 529 -0.54 -8.60 -14.57
CA PRO A 529 0.47 -9.25 -15.39
C PRO A 529 0.17 -8.98 -16.87
N ARG A 530 1.18 -8.54 -17.64
CA ARG A 530 1.10 -8.47 -19.10
C ARG A 530 1.16 -9.89 -19.67
N PRO A 531 0.23 -10.26 -20.57
CA PRO A 531 0.18 -11.58 -21.18
C PRO A 531 1.35 -11.87 -22.11
#